data_AF-A0A7C4I0A8-F1
#
_entry.id   AF-A0A7C4I0A8-F1
#
_cell.length_a   1.000
_cell.length_b   1.000
_cell.length_c   1.000
_cell.angle_alpha   90.00
_cell.angle_beta   90.00
_cell.angle_gamma   90.00
#
_symmetry.space_group_name_H-M   'P 1'
#
loop_
_entity.id
_entity.type
_entity.pdbx_description
1 polymer ?
#
loop_
_entity_poly.entity_id
_entity_poly.type
_entity_poly.pdbx_seq_one_letter_code
_entity_poly.pdbx_strand_id
1 'polypeptide(L)'
;MSRFNREWSEYKTGITAAFRPGPPLRHKIELATRRIEAQIQYLNGAISLLTQRDKALFQKVVDAYSKHDMKRANVYANELAELRKMANFMMNAELALERVALRLKTVTEVGNVAAVLAPVGR
;
A
#
# COMPACT_ATOMS: atom_id res chain seq x y z
N MET A 1 -35.00 -7.94 3.44
CA MET A 1 -33.71 -7.29 3.78
C MET A 1 -33.22 -6.48 2.61
N SER A 2 -32.55 -5.33 2.83
CA SER A 2 -31.96 -4.55 1.72
C SER A 2 -30.92 -5.39 0.98
N ARG A 3 -30.83 -5.24 -0.36
CA ARG A 3 -29.82 -5.91 -1.20
C ARG A 3 -28.41 -5.68 -0.70
N PHE A 4 -28.14 -4.48 -0.17
CA PHE A 4 -26.86 -4.12 0.42
C PHE A 4 -26.50 -5.01 1.61
N ASN A 5 -27.43 -5.22 2.56
CA ASN A 5 -27.17 -6.00 3.76
C ASN A 5 -26.77 -7.45 3.42
N ARG A 6 -27.46 -8.04 2.44
CA ARG A 6 -27.13 -9.38 1.92
C ARG A 6 -25.71 -9.43 1.33
N GLU A 7 -25.32 -8.44 0.54
CA GLU A 7 -23.98 -8.41 -0.06
C GLU A 7 -22.88 -8.06 0.98
N TRP A 8 -23.23 -7.30 2.02
CA TRP A 8 -22.33 -6.84 3.08
C TRP A 8 -21.93 -7.97 4.05
N SER A 9 -22.91 -8.70 4.59
CA SER A 9 -22.71 -9.69 5.66
C SER A 9 -22.92 -11.14 5.26
N GLU A 10 -23.76 -11.42 4.26
CA GLU A 10 -24.17 -12.80 3.97
C GLU A 10 -23.25 -13.47 2.94
N TYR A 11 -22.92 -14.72 3.20
CA TYR A 11 -22.34 -15.59 2.18
C TYR A 11 -23.41 -15.88 1.12
N LYS A 12 -23.01 -15.89 -0.15
CA LYS A 12 -23.91 -16.32 -1.22
C LYS A 12 -24.29 -17.79 -0.98
N THR A 13 -25.57 -18.10 -1.00
CA THR A 13 -26.13 -19.45 -0.82
C THR A 13 -26.90 -19.91 -2.08
N GLY A 14 -27.14 -21.23 -2.20
CA GLY A 14 -27.92 -21.83 -3.30
C GLY A 14 -27.17 -21.95 -4.63
N ILE A 15 -27.91 -22.09 -5.74
CA ILE A 15 -27.36 -22.28 -7.11
C ILE A 15 -26.38 -21.16 -7.47
N THR A 16 -26.61 -19.93 -7.02
CA THR A 16 -25.70 -18.80 -7.25
C THR A 16 -24.34 -18.94 -6.56
N ALA A 17 -24.26 -19.67 -5.45
CA ALA A 17 -23.01 -20.00 -4.76
C ALA A 17 -22.21 -21.08 -5.50
N ALA A 18 -22.87 -21.99 -6.21
CA ALA A 18 -22.22 -22.99 -7.03
C ALA A 18 -21.51 -22.36 -8.25
N PHE A 19 -22.08 -21.31 -8.83
CA PHE A 19 -21.51 -20.62 -10.00
C PHE A 19 -20.56 -19.46 -9.64
N ARG A 20 -20.73 -18.81 -8.48
CA ARG A 20 -19.83 -17.73 -8.00
C ARG A 20 -19.68 -17.77 -6.47
N PRO A 21 -18.99 -18.77 -5.91
CA PRO A 21 -18.68 -18.80 -4.49
C PRO A 21 -17.78 -17.61 -4.19
N GLY A 22 -18.13 -16.81 -3.18
CA GLY A 22 -17.33 -15.66 -2.84
C GLY A 22 -17.67 -15.13 -1.46
N PRO A 23 -16.66 -14.72 -0.68
CA PRO A 23 -16.90 -14.15 0.65
C PRO A 23 -17.71 -12.85 0.55
N PRO A 24 -18.40 -12.46 1.65
CA PRO A 24 -19.14 -11.20 1.73
C PRO A 24 -18.25 -9.99 1.42
N LEU A 25 -18.87 -8.88 1.01
CA LEU A 25 -18.15 -7.67 0.63
C LEU A 25 -17.26 -7.14 1.76
N ARG A 26 -17.76 -7.17 3.00
CA ARG A 26 -17.00 -6.78 4.19
C ARG A 26 -15.70 -7.56 4.32
N HIS A 27 -15.76 -8.89 4.24
CA HIS A 27 -14.57 -9.74 4.33
C HIS A 27 -13.55 -9.45 3.22
N LYS A 28 -14.01 -9.15 1.99
CA LYS A 28 -13.12 -8.76 0.89
C LYS A 28 -12.40 -7.44 1.18
N ILE A 29 -13.11 -6.46 1.72
CA ILE A 29 -12.53 -5.15 2.09
C ILE A 29 -11.53 -5.32 3.24
N GLU A 30 -11.85 -6.11 4.26
CA GLU A 30 -10.94 -6.41 5.37
C GLU A 30 -9.67 -7.11 4.87
N LEU A 31 -9.80 -8.11 3.98
CA LEU A 31 -8.66 -8.78 3.38
C LEU A 31 -7.80 -7.82 2.53
N ALA A 32 -8.44 -6.94 1.74
CA ALA A 32 -7.74 -5.93 0.95
C ALA A 32 -7.00 -4.94 1.85
N THR A 33 -7.63 -4.49 2.94
CA THR A 33 -7.03 -3.58 3.92
C THR A 33 -5.78 -4.19 4.54
N ARG A 34 -5.86 -5.44 5.03
CA ARG A 34 -4.68 -6.16 5.59
C ARG A 34 -3.55 -6.31 4.58
N ARG A 35 -3.88 -6.60 3.32
CA ARG A 35 -2.87 -6.73 2.25
C ARG A 35 -2.19 -5.38 1.97
N ILE A 36 -2.95 -4.29 1.93
CA ILE A 36 -2.40 -2.95 1.72
C ILE A 36 -1.50 -2.55 2.90
N GLU A 37 -1.93 -2.80 4.13
CA GLU A 37 -1.13 -2.53 5.33
C GLU A 37 0.20 -3.32 5.32
N ALA A 38 0.19 -4.58 4.89
CA ALA A 38 1.41 -5.36 4.71
C ALA A 38 2.36 -4.76 3.65
N GLN A 39 1.81 -4.23 2.55
CA GLN A 39 2.61 -3.57 1.52
C GLN A 39 3.21 -2.24 2.00
N ILE A 40 2.48 -1.47 2.81
CA ILE A 40 3.00 -0.24 3.44
C ILE A 40 4.22 -0.59 4.31
N GLN A 41 4.14 -1.63 5.15
CA GLN A 41 5.27 -2.07 5.98
C GLN A 41 6.47 -2.51 5.14
N TYR A 42 6.23 -3.23 4.04
CA TYR A 42 7.28 -3.61 3.12
C TYR A 42 7.97 -2.39 2.48
N LEU A 43 7.20 -1.41 2.00
CA LEU A 43 7.74 -0.17 1.43
C LEU A 43 8.57 0.61 2.46
N ASN A 44 8.13 0.67 3.72
CA ASN A 44 8.89 1.32 4.79
C ASN A 44 10.25 0.66 5.03
N GLY A 45 10.32 -0.67 4.99
CA GLY A 45 11.58 -1.39 5.00
C GLY A 45 12.47 -1.05 3.81
N ALA A 46 11.90 -1.02 2.60
CA ALA A 46 12.63 -0.70 1.37
C ALA A 46 13.16 0.75 1.37
N ILE A 47 12.37 1.73 1.80
CA ILE A 47 12.75 3.15 1.91
C ILE A 47 13.91 3.32 2.92
N SER A 48 13.84 2.63 4.07
CA SER A 48 14.92 2.65 5.06
C SER A 48 16.22 2.10 4.47
N LEU A 49 16.16 0.98 3.76
CA LEU A 49 17.32 0.38 3.09
C LEU A 49 17.89 1.28 1.99
N LEU A 50 17.04 1.91 1.18
CA LEU A 50 17.49 2.87 0.18
C LEU A 50 18.16 4.08 0.83
N THR A 51 17.62 4.60 1.93
CA THR A 51 18.22 5.73 2.65
C THR A 51 19.60 5.39 3.23
N GLN A 52 19.79 4.16 3.72
CA GLN A 52 21.12 3.70 4.16
C GLN A 52 22.09 3.60 2.98
N ARG A 53 21.64 3.07 1.84
CA ARG A 53 22.45 2.98 0.62
C ARG A 53 22.78 4.35 0.03
N ASP A 54 21.87 5.31 0.07
CA ASP A 54 22.10 6.71 -0.33
C ASP A 54 23.32 7.27 0.41
N LYS A 55 23.31 7.19 1.75
CA LYS A 55 24.41 7.68 2.59
C LYS A 55 25.74 7.01 2.25
N ALA A 56 25.74 5.69 2.10
CA ALA A 56 26.95 4.93 1.77
C ALA A 56 27.50 5.28 0.39
N LEU A 57 26.62 5.45 -0.60
CA LEU A 57 27.01 5.79 -1.97
C LEU A 57 27.45 7.25 -2.09
N PHE A 58 26.79 8.17 -1.38
CA PHE A 58 27.21 9.55 -1.25
C PHE A 58 28.63 9.66 -0.68
N GLN A 59 28.96 8.88 0.36
CA GLN A 59 30.32 8.85 0.90
C GLN A 59 31.35 8.40 -0.15
N LYS A 60 30.99 7.47 -1.04
CA LYS A 60 31.85 7.04 -2.15
C LYS A 60 32.03 8.13 -3.22
N VAL A 61 30.99 8.93 -3.49
CA VAL A 61 31.10 10.11 -4.36
C VAL A 61 32.13 11.08 -3.78
N VAL A 62 32.01 11.43 -2.49
CA VAL A 62 32.92 12.35 -1.80
C VAL A 62 34.36 11.82 -1.79
N ASP A 63 34.56 10.54 -1.47
CA ASP A 63 35.89 9.92 -1.45
C ASP A 63 36.56 9.94 -2.84
N ALA A 64 35.85 9.52 -3.89
CA ALA A 64 36.37 9.55 -5.26
C ALA A 64 36.69 10.98 -5.72
N TYR A 65 35.83 11.94 -5.38
CA TYR A 65 36.04 13.35 -5.70
C TYR A 65 37.28 13.91 -4.99
N SER A 66 37.48 13.60 -3.71
CA SER A 66 38.64 14.04 -2.92
C SER A 66 39.97 13.50 -3.45
N LYS A 67 39.95 12.33 -4.08
CA LYS A 67 41.11 11.70 -4.73
C LYS A 67 41.32 12.17 -6.17
N HIS A 68 40.57 13.18 -6.62
CA HIS A 68 40.54 13.65 -8.01
C HIS A 68 40.20 12.56 -9.04
N ASP A 69 39.59 11.45 -8.62
CA ASP A 69 39.09 10.38 -9.50
C ASP A 69 37.70 10.75 -10.02
N MET A 70 37.68 11.74 -10.92
CA MET A 70 36.45 12.31 -11.47
C MET A 70 35.61 11.28 -12.23
N LYS A 71 36.24 10.27 -12.86
CA LYS A 71 35.54 9.20 -13.56
C LYS A 71 34.71 8.38 -12.58
N ARG A 72 35.29 7.92 -11.47
CA ARG A 72 34.54 7.17 -10.45
C ARG A 72 33.52 8.04 -9.73
N ALA A 73 33.84 9.29 -9.42
CA ALA A 73 32.90 10.23 -8.80
C ALA A 73 31.62 10.37 -9.64
N ASN A 74 31.76 10.54 -10.96
CA ASN A 74 30.62 10.64 -11.88
C ASN A 74 29.78 9.36 -11.93
N VAL A 75 30.41 8.17 -11.94
CA VAL A 75 29.69 6.89 -11.91
C VAL A 75 28.87 6.76 -10.62
N TYR A 76 29.46 7.02 -9.46
CA TYR A 76 28.74 6.96 -8.18
C TYR A 76 27.64 8.01 -8.07
N ALA A 77 27.85 9.21 -8.62
CA ALA A 77 26.85 10.28 -8.59
C ALA A 77 25.62 9.94 -9.44
N ASN A 78 25.81 9.32 -10.60
CA ASN A 78 24.70 8.86 -11.44
C ASN A 78 23.87 7.79 -10.73
N GLU A 79 24.52 6.80 -10.12
CA GLU A 79 23.83 5.76 -9.36
C GLU A 79 23.09 6.35 -8.15
N LEU A 80 23.68 7.34 -7.47
CA LEU A 80 23.04 8.04 -6.36
C LEU A 80 21.78 8.78 -6.82
N ALA A 81 21.81 9.40 -7.99
CA ALA A 81 20.64 10.07 -8.55
C ALA A 81 19.51 9.09 -8.87
N GLU A 82 19.82 7.93 -9.47
CA GLU A 82 18.82 6.88 -9.73
C GLU A 82 18.25 6.29 -8.43
N LEU A 83 19.11 6.06 -7.43
CA LEU A 83 18.70 5.57 -6.12
C LEU A 83 17.70 6.53 -5.45
N ARG A 84 17.96 7.85 -5.51
CA ARG A 84 17.05 8.88 -4.99
C ARG A 84 15.71 8.91 -5.72
N LYS A 85 15.71 8.72 -7.05
CA LYS A 85 14.47 8.60 -7.83
C LYS A 85 13.64 7.40 -7.36
N MET A 86 14.29 6.26 -7.14
CA MET A 86 13.62 5.06 -6.61
C MET A 86 13.07 5.29 -5.21
N ALA A 87 13.83 5.93 -4.31
CA ALA A 87 13.38 6.24 -2.95
C ALA A 87 12.14 7.15 -2.96
N ASN A 88 12.16 8.21 -3.77
CA ASN A 88 11.02 9.11 -3.93
C ASN A 88 9.78 8.40 -4.50
N PHE A 89 9.97 7.51 -5.48
CA PHE A 89 8.88 6.70 -6.02
C PHE A 89 8.26 5.80 -4.95
N MET A 90 9.08 5.11 -4.14
CA MET A 90 8.59 4.26 -3.05
C MET A 90 7.85 5.05 -1.98
N MET A 91 8.34 6.23 -1.61
CA MET A 91 7.68 7.11 -0.65
C MET A 91 6.30 7.57 -1.15
N ASN A 92 6.20 7.96 -2.42
CA ASN A 92 4.92 8.32 -3.02
C ASN A 92 3.94 7.13 -3.07
N ALA A 93 4.45 5.93 -3.35
CA ALA A 93 3.64 4.71 -3.35
C ALA A 93 3.12 4.37 -1.94
N GLU A 94 3.95 4.53 -0.91
CA GLU A 94 3.57 4.35 0.50
C GLU A 94 2.40 5.29 0.87
N LEU A 95 2.56 6.59 0.65
CA LEU A 95 1.51 7.59 0.91
C LEU A 95 0.20 7.28 0.16
N ALA A 96 0.31 6.84 -1.09
CA ALA A 96 -0.86 6.44 -1.87
C ALA A 96 -1.58 5.23 -1.26
N LEU A 97 -0.84 4.22 -0.81
CA LEU A 97 -1.39 3.05 -0.14
C LEU A 97 -2.01 3.41 1.22
N GLU A 98 -1.38 4.28 2.01
CA GLU A 98 -1.95 4.79 3.27
C GLU A 98 -3.31 5.46 3.03
N ARG A 99 -3.38 6.31 2.00
CA ARG A 99 -4.63 6.97 1.60
C ARG A 99 -5.72 5.95 1.22
N VAL A 100 -5.38 4.89 0.51
CA VAL A 100 -6.33 3.83 0.15
C VAL A 100 -6.78 3.06 1.41
N ALA A 101 -5.85 2.72 2.30
CA ALA A 101 -6.17 2.02 3.56
C ALA A 101 -7.15 2.82 4.42
N LEU A 102 -6.94 4.14 4.55
CA LEU A 102 -7.87 5.04 5.25
C LEU A 102 -9.27 5.01 4.63
N ARG A 103 -9.37 5.08 3.30
CA ARG A 103 -10.66 5.02 2.60
C ARG A 103 -11.37 3.69 2.80
N LEU A 104 -10.65 2.56 2.78
CA LEU A 104 -11.25 1.25 3.03
C LEU A 104 -11.77 1.11 4.47
N LYS A 105 -11.07 1.69 5.45
CA LYS A 105 -11.55 1.78 6.83
C LYS A 105 -12.85 2.59 6.92
N THR A 106 -12.92 3.76 6.29
CA THR A 106 -14.15 4.55 6.22
C THR A 106 -15.31 3.81 5.56
N VAL A 107 -15.06 3.12 4.44
CA VAL A 107 -16.08 2.30 3.77
C VAL A 107 -16.59 1.20 4.70
N THR A 108 -15.71 0.62 5.52
CA THR A 108 -16.07 -0.38 6.53
C THR A 108 -16.99 0.19 7.60
N GLU A 109 -16.65 1.35 8.16
CA GLU A 109 -17.48 2.03 9.17
C GLU A 109 -18.86 2.41 8.61
N VAL A 110 -18.90 3.04 7.43
CA VAL A 110 -20.17 3.42 6.80
C VAL A 110 -21.01 2.19 6.45
N GLY A 111 -20.39 1.13 5.95
CA GLY A 111 -21.09 -0.12 5.63
C GLY A 111 -21.69 -0.79 6.87
N ASN A 112 -20.99 -0.76 8.00
CA ASN A 112 -21.49 -1.26 9.28
C ASN A 112 -22.69 -0.44 9.77
N VAL A 113 -22.61 0.89 9.74
CA VAL A 113 -23.74 1.76 10.12
C VAL A 113 -24.95 1.52 9.21
N ALA A 114 -24.74 1.43 7.89
CA ALA A 114 -25.81 1.14 6.94
C ALA A 114 -26.49 -0.22 7.19
N ALA A 115 -25.72 -1.24 7.57
CA ALA A 115 -26.26 -2.55 7.92
C ALA A 115 -27.11 -2.51 9.20
N VAL A 116 -26.70 -1.73 10.21
CA VAL A 116 -27.42 -1.54 11.47
C VAL A 116 -28.72 -0.74 11.28
N LEU A 117 -28.72 0.27 10.41
CA LEU A 117 -29.89 1.14 10.16
C LEU A 117 -30.88 0.55 9.14
N ALA A 118 -30.46 -0.39 8.29
CA ALA A 118 -31.31 -1.03 7.27
C ALA A 118 -32.64 -1.65 7.75
N PRO A 119 -32.77 -2.17 8.99
CA PRO A 119 -34.06 -2.61 9.54
C PRO A 119 -34.91 -1.49 10.15
N VAL A 120 -34.31 -0.36 10.55
CA VAL A 120 -35.00 0.77 11.21
C VAL A 120 -35.73 1.67 10.19
N GLY A 121 -35.19 1.80 8.98
CA GLY A 121 -35.77 2.60 7.91
C GLY A 121 -36.81 1.88 7.04
N ARG A 122 -37.42 0.78 7.53
CA ARG A 122 -38.55 0.11 6.87
C ARG A 122 -39.85 0.40 7.57
#